data_AF-A0A7X3ZHE4-F1
#
_entry.id   AF-A0A7X3ZHE4-F1
#
_cell.length_a   1.000
_cell.length_b   1.000
_cell.length_c   1.000
_cell.angle_alpha   90.00
_cell.angle_beta   90.00
_cell.angle_gamma   90.00
#
_symmetry.space_group_name_H-M   'P 1'
#
loop_
_entity.id
_entity.type
_entity.pdbx_description
1 polymer ?
#
loop_
_entity_poly.entity_id
_entity_poly.type
_entity_poly.pdbx_seq_one_letter_code
_entity_poly.pdbx_strand_id
1 'polypeptide(L)'
;MKEVTPQVEIIAETKMDFEKLQSYLDSIGATEYDPQPAKSDGESLIVAAGKACYRSWQPALNPNVTKTRNDARDYIGNIISTGHGSVLEHTSVSFLIYNVSRVFTHELVRHRVGTAFSQESLRFVRLTDIGFWIPQILKDEDNEKGEGIALIKEAVEYLESVQE
;
A
#
# COMPACT_ATOMS: atom_id res chain seq x y z
N MET A 1 3.16 -11.58 -28.89
CA MET A 1 3.92 -11.19 -27.67
C MET A 1 4.35 -9.71 -27.63
N LYS A 2 3.80 -8.94 -26.68
CA LYS A 2 4.24 -7.56 -26.36
C LYS A 2 5.10 -7.58 -25.09
N GLU A 3 6.35 -7.14 -25.15
CA GLU A 3 7.17 -7.03 -23.94
C GLU A 3 6.64 -5.90 -23.03
N VAL A 4 6.56 -6.16 -21.73
CA VAL A 4 6.08 -5.18 -20.74
C VAL A 4 7.02 -5.06 -19.55
N THR A 5 6.95 -3.91 -18.87
CA THR A 5 7.63 -3.64 -17.61
C THR A 5 6.60 -3.52 -16.48
N PRO A 6 6.90 -4.03 -15.27
CA PRO A 6 6.01 -3.90 -14.11
C PRO A 6 5.67 -2.44 -13.85
N GLN A 7 4.41 -2.18 -13.53
CA GLN A 7 3.90 -0.85 -13.20
C GLN A 7 3.08 -0.92 -11.91
N VAL A 8 3.10 0.18 -11.15
CA VAL A 8 2.37 0.32 -9.89
C VAL A 8 1.79 1.72 -9.80
N GLU A 9 0.49 1.81 -9.55
CA GLU A 9 -0.22 3.07 -9.39
C GLU A 9 -0.97 3.09 -8.06
N ILE A 10 -0.96 4.21 -7.35
CA ILE A 10 -1.84 4.43 -6.20
C ILE A 10 -3.19 4.88 -6.74
N ILE A 11 -4.25 4.12 -6.44
CA ILE A 11 -5.60 4.40 -6.94
C ILE A 11 -6.58 4.82 -5.84
N ALA A 12 -6.23 4.60 -4.57
CA ALA A 12 -6.98 5.10 -3.44
C ALA A 12 -6.10 5.21 -2.20
N GLU A 13 -6.42 6.19 -1.36
CA GLU A 13 -5.82 6.37 -0.05
C GLU A 13 -6.89 6.84 0.94
N THR A 14 -6.57 6.75 2.22
CA THR A 14 -7.47 7.16 3.31
C THR A 14 -7.71 8.66 3.25
N LYS A 15 -8.98 9.06 3.35
CA LYS A 15 -9.39 10.46 3.51
C LYS A 15 -9.93 10.69 4.91
N MET A 16 -9.44 11.74 5.56
CA MET A 16 -9.82 12.11 6.91
C MET A 16 -10.86 13.23 6.89
N ASP A 17 -11.81 13.17 7.81
CA ASP A 17 -12.76 14.27 8.05
C ASP A 17 -12.27 15.12 9.22
N PHE A 18 -11.52 16.18 8.88
CA PHE A 18 -10.92 17.07 9.87
C PHE A 18 -11.96 17.90 10.64
N GLU A 19 -13.11 18.22 10.03
CA GLU A 19 -14.18 18.96 10.70
C GLU A 19 -14.83 18.11 11.80
N LYS A 20 -15.03 16.81 11.54
CA LYS A 20 -15.55 15.89 12.56
C LYS A 20 -14.54 15.62 13.65
N LEU A 21 -13.24 15.54 13.32
CA LEU A 21 -12.21 15.48 14.36
C LEU A 21 -12.22 16.76 15.22
N GLN A 22 -12.29 17.94 14.62
CA GLN A 22 -12.36 19.21 15.35
C GLN A 22 -13.57 19.24 16.28
N SER A 23 -14.74 18.84 15.79
CA SER A 23 -15.96 18.77 16.60
C SER A 23 -15.79 17.89 17.85
N TYR A 24 -15.08 16.76 17.72
CA TYR A 24 -14.73 15.91 18.84
C TYR A 24 -13.73 16.59 19.80
N LEU A 25 -12.67 17.21 19.27
CA LEU A 25 -11.67 17.92 20.06
C LEU A 25 -12.31 19.03 20.91
N ASP A 26 -13.21 19.81 20.32
CA ASP A 26 -13.97 20.86 21.03
C ASP A 26 -14.80 20.27 22.17
N SER A 27 -15.46 19.13 21.94
CA SER A 27 -16.30 18.47 22.95
C SER A 27 -15.52 17.99 24.18
N ILE A 28 -14.22 17.73 24.04
CA ILE A 28 -13.34 17.31 25.13
C ILE A 28 -12.45 18.44 25.65
N GLY A 29 -12.63 19.66 25.15
CA GLY A 29 -11.85 20.84 25.51
C GLY A 29 -10.43 20.86 24.93
N ALA A 30 -10.13 20.07 23.91
CA ALA A 30 -8.82 19.98 23.24
C ALA A 30 -8.59 21.12 22.22
N THR A 31 -8.90 22.36 22.59
CA THR A 31 -9.00 23.50 21.66
C THR A 31 -7.66 23.99 21.09
N GLU A 32 -6.53 23.61 21.70
CA GLU A 32 -5.19 24.03 21.24
C GLU A 32 -4.54 23.04 20.25
N TYR A 33 -5.16 21.89 20.04
CA TYR A 33 -4.61 20.86 19.17
C TYR A 33 -5.00 21.12 17.71
N ASP A 34 -4.01 21.05 16.81
CA ASP A 34 -4.22 21.11 15.37
C ASP A 34 -4.80 19.77 14.86
N PRO A 35 -6.04 19.73 14.33
CA PRO A 35 -6.64 18.51 13.82
C PRO A 35 -5.91 17.94 12.59
N GLN A 36 -5.03 18.70 11.93
CA GLN A 36 -4.26 18.29 10.75
C GLN A 36 -2.74 18.30 11.01
N PRO A 37 -2.23 17.40 11.88
CA PRO A 37 -0.84 17.43 12.34
C PRO A 37 0.19 16.99 11.27
N ALA A 38 -0.26 16.46 10.13
CA ALA A 38 0.58 15.88 9.09
C ALA A 38 0.16 16.31 7.68
N LYS A 39 1.01 16.02 6.69
CA LYS A 39 0.74 16.37 5.28
C LYS A 39 -0.31 15.47 4.65
N SER A 40 -0.36 14.19 5.05
CA SER A 40 -1.35 13.24 4.55
C SER A 40 -2.45 12.97 5.57
N ASP A 41 -3.64 12.70 5.06
CA ASP A 41 -4.81 12.28 5.84
C ASP A 41 -4.54 10.98 6.60
N GLY A 42 -3.84 10.02 5.96
CA GLY A 42 -3.45 8.75 6.58
C GLY A 42 -2.53 8.92 7.79
N GLU A 43 -1.48 9.76 7.67
CA GLU A 43 -0.61 10.07 8.82
C GLU A 43 -1.37 10.79 9.93
N SER A 44 -2.23 11.74 9.55
CA SER A 44 -3.07 12.48 10.51
C SER A 44 -4.00 11.53 11.28
N LEU A 45 -4.58 10.54 10.59
CA LEU A 45 -5.43 9.53 11.21
C LEU A 45 -4.64 8.62 12.17
N ILE A 46 -3.41 8.22 11.81
CA ILE A 46 -2.54 7.44 12.70
C ILE A 46 -2.24 8.22 13.98
N VAL A 47 -1.85 9.51 13.85
CA VAL A 47 -1.59 10.36 15.02
C VAL A 47 -2.84 10.50 15.87
N ALA A 48 -3.99 10.73 15.24
CA ALA A 48 -5.27 10.86 15.93
C ALA A 48 -5.65 9.58 16.70
N ALA A 49 -5.53 8.41 16.06
CA ALA A 49 -5.81 7.12 16.68
C ALA A 49 -4.89 6.87 17.89
N GLY A 50 -3.58 7.17 17.77
CA GLY A 50 -2.64 7.03 18.87
C GLY A 50 -2.93 7.98 20.04
N LYS A 51 -3.27 9.25 19.75
CA LYS A 51 -3.63 10.24 20.76
C LYS A 51 -4.94 9.91 21.46
N ALA A 52 -5.90 9.33 20.75
CA ALA A 52 -7.18 8.91 21.30
C ALA A 52 -7.00 7.89 22.45
N CYS A 53 -6.11 6.91 22.31
CA CYS A 53 -5.86 5.87 23.33
C CYS A 53 -5.48 6.43 24.71
N TYR A 54 -4.77 7.56 24.73
CA TYR A 54 -4.25 8.18 25.96
C TYR A 54 -4.86 9.56 26.24
N ARG A 55 -5.84 10.00 25.44
CA ARG A 55 -6.34 11.39 25.42
C ARG A 55 -5.21 12.43 25.41
N SER A 56 -4.12 12.16 24.68
CA SER A 56 -2.88 12.96 24.67
C SER A 56 -2.87 14.05 23.59
N TRP A 57 -4.02 14.71 23.42
CA TRP A 57 -4.24 15.79 22.46
C TRP A 57 -3.52 17.06 22.89
N GLN A 58 -3.72 17.46 24.15
CA GLN A 58 -3.04 18.58 24.80
C GLN A 58 -2.75 18.20 26.27
N PRO A 59 -1.82 18.92 26.95
CA PRO A 59 -1.58 18.74 28.38
C PRO A 59 -2.85 18.90 29.23
N ALA A 60 -2.85 18.33 30.43
CA ALA A 60 -3.95 18.39 31.42
C ALA A 60 -5.27 17.66 31.06
N LEU A 61 -5.49 17.20 29.82
CA LEU A 61 -6.65 16.34 29.50
C LEU A 61 -6.55 14.93 30.09
N ASN A 62 -5.33 14.47 30.33
CA ASN A 62 -5.04 13.23 31.04
C ASN A 62 -4.01 13.54 32.13
N PRO A 63 -4.31 13.33 33.42
CA PRO A 63 -3.37 13.57 34.52
C PRO A 63 -2.04 12.81 34.40
N ASN A 64 -2.02 11.68 33.66
CA ASN A 64 -0.82 10.89 33.40
C ASN A 64 0.02 11.40 32.22
N VAL A 65 -0.44 12.43 31.51
CA VAL A 65 0.24 13.01 30.33
C VAL A 65 0.77 14.39 30.70
N THR A 66 2.09 14.47 30.88
CA THR A 66 2.78 15.73 31.24
C THR A 66 3.27 16.52 30.03
N LYS A 67 3.43 15.86 28.88
CA LYS A 67 3.84 16.47 27.61
C LYS A 67 3.13 15.78 26.44
N THR A 68 2.79 16.56 25.41
CA THR A 68 2.27 16.05 24.14
C THR A 68 3.30 16.32 23.04
N ARG A 69 3.49 15.33 22.15
CA ARG A 69 4.27 15.52 20.92
C ARG A 69 3.33 16.04 19.85
N ASN A 70 3.78 17.05 19.12
CA ASN A 70 2.99 17.71 18.07
C ASN A 70 3.57 17.48 16.68
N ASP A 71 4.85 17.12 16.55
CA ASP A 71 5.42 16.69 15.28
C ASP A 71 4.93 15.26 14.95
N ALA A 72 4.24 15.11 13.82
CA ALA A 72 3.65 13.85 13.40
C ALA A 72 4.71 12.79 13.09
N ARG A 73 5.85 13.17 12.50
CA ARG A 73 6.90 12.23 12.11
C ARG A 73 7.56 11.61 13.33
N ASP A 74 7.90 12.42 14.32
CA ASP A 74 8.45 11.96 15.60
C ASP A 74 7.44 11.11 16.36
N TYR A 75 6.16 11.47 16.32
CA TYR A 75 5.10 10.70 16.97
C TYR A 75 4.92 9.31 16.35
N ILE A 76 4.82 9.23 15.01
CA ILE A 76 4.71 7.96 14.27
C ILE A 76 5.99 7.14 14.45
N GLY A 77 7.17 7.76 14.42
CA GLY A 77 8.44 7.10 14.72
C GLY A 77 8.45 6.44 16.11
N ASN A 78 7.90 7.13 17.12
CA ASN A 78 7.73 6.57 18.46
C ASN A 78 6.69 5.42 18.51
N ILE A 79 5.58 5.51 17.77
CA ILE A 79 4.61 4.40 17.65
C ILE A 79 5.32 3.13 17.13
N ILE A 80 6.10 3.28 16.06
CA ILE A 80 6.83 2.18 15.44
C ILE A 80 7.89 1.61 16.40
N SER A 81 8.70 2.47 17.03
CA SER A 81 9.77 2.01 17.92
C SER A 81 9.27 1.32 19.19
N THR A 82 8.07 1.68 19.66
CA THR A 82 7.43 1.07 20.84
C THR A 82 6.54 -0.12 20.52
N GLY A 83 6.35 -0.45 19.23
CA GLY A 83 5.59 -1.63 18.81
C GLY A 83 4.07 -1.47 18.90
N HIS A 84 3.54 -0.23 18.94
CA HIS A 84 2.09 0.04 18.94
C HIS A 84 1.49 -0.08 17.53
N GLY A 85 1.71 -1.22 16.87
CA GLY A 85 1.39 -1.43 15.46
C GLY A 85 -0.09 -1.32 15.10
N SER A 86 -1.00 -1.62 16.03
CA SER A 86 -2.46 -1.56 15.80
C SER A 86 -2.94 -0.16 15.39
N VAL A 87 -2.21 0.89 15.77
CA VAL A 87 -2.54 2.27 15.39
C VAL A 87 -2.32 2.49 13.88
N LEU A 88 -1.37 1.77 13.28
CA LEU A 88 -1.06 1.84 11.85
C LEU A 88 -2.14 1.16 10.99
N GLU A 89 -2.95 0.28 11.57
CA GLU A 89 -4.01 -0.45 10.86
C GLU A 89 -5.24 0.43 10.51
N HIS A 90 -5.33 1.65 11.06
CA HIS A 90 -6.42 2.57 10.76
C HIS A 90 -6.35 3.19 9.36
N THR A 91 -5.19 3.15 8.70
CA THR A 91 -5.01 3.68 7.34
C THR A 91 -4.99 2.56 6.31
N SER A 92 -5.42 2.87 5.10
CA SER A 92 -5.42 1.97 3.94
C SER A 92 -5.02 2.71 2.68
N VAL A 93 -4.29 2.01 1.81
CA VAL A 93 -3.88 2.45 0.47
C VAL A 93 -4.16 1.30 -0.50
N SER A 94 -4.72 1.62 -1.66
CA SER A 94 -4.98 0.65 -2.73
C SER A 94 -4.06 0.90 -3.91
N PHE A 95 -3.46 -0.17 -4.41
CA PHE A 95 -2.57 -0.14 -5.55
C PHE A 95 -3.19 -0.88 -6.73
N LEU A 96 -3.02 -0.34 -7.93
CA LEU A 96 -3.13 -1.11 -9.16
C LEU A 96 -1.73 -1.59 -9.55
N ILE A 97 -1.54 -2.90 -9.57
CA ILE A 97 -0.26 -3.53 -9.93
C ILE A 97 -0.50 -4.32 -11.22
N TYR A 98 0.17 -3.94 -12.30
CA TYR A 98 -0.02 -4.52 -13.63
C TYR A 98 1.30 -4.74 -14.36
N ASN A 99 1.25 -5.49 -15.46
CA ASN A 99 2.44 -5.96 -16.19
C ASN A 99 3.43 -6.75 -15.32
N VAL A 100 2.90 -7.47 -14.33
CA VAL A 100 3.66 -8.34 -13.43
C VAL A 100 3.46 -9.81 -13.79
N SER A 101 4.43 -10.66 -13.44
CA SER A 101 4.34 -12.08 -13.70
C SER A 101 3.29 -12.77 -12.81
N ARG A 102 2.74 -13.89 -13.28
CA ARG A 102 1.86 -14.74 -12.45
C ARG A 102 2.61 -15.31 -11.24
N VAL A 103 3.91 -15.59 -11.39
CA VAL A 103 4.79 -16.00 -10.28
C VAL A 103 4.80 -14.94 -9.18
N PHE A 104 5.00 -13.67 -9.52
CA PHE A 104 4.95 -12.57 -8.56
C PHE A 104 3.59 -12.53 -7.85
N THR A 105 2.47 -12.58 -8.59
CA THR A 105 1.14 -12.53 -7.96
C THR A 105 0.88 -13.73 -7.05
N HIS A 106 1.45 -14.90 -7.35
CA HIS A 106 1.28 -16.11 -6.55
C HIS A 106 1.99 -16.03 -5.18
N GLU A 107 3.12 -15.31 -5.12
CA GLU A 107 3.78 -14.97 -3.85
C GLU A 107 3.07 -13.82 -3.13
N LEU A 108 2.64 -12.78 -3.88
CA LEU A 108 1.99 -11.60 -3.31
C LEU A 108 0.73 -11.96 -2.51
N VAL A 109 -0.13 -12.84 -3.03
CA VAL A 109 -1.39 -13.22 -2.37
C VAL A 109 -1.19 -14.03 -1.07
N ARG A 110 0.04 -14.39 -0.72
CA ARG A 110 0.37 -15.08 0.54
C ARG A 110 0.40 -14.14 1.74
N HIS A 111 0.54 -12.83 1.50
CA HIS A 111 0.38 -11.80 2.52
C HIS A 111 -1.11 -11.66 2.84
N ARG A 112 -1.55 -12.12 4.02
CA ARG A 112 -2.99 -12.21 4.38
C ARG A 112 -3.49 -11.08 5.28
N VAL A 113 -2.64 -10.62 6.20
CA VAL A 113 -3.04 -9.63 7.21
C VAL A 113 -2.98 -8.24 6.57
N GLY A 114 -4.08 -7.49 6.68
CA GLY A 114 -4.16 -6.11 6.19
C GLY A 114 -4.20 -5.97 4.66
N THR A 115 -4.46 -7.05 3.93
CA THR A 115 -4.47 -7.07 2.46
C THR A 115 -5.80 -7.58 1.91
N ALA A 116 -6.20 -7.03 0.78
CA ALA A 116 -7.33 -7.52 -0.01
C ALA A 116 -6.92 -7.51 -1.49
N PHE A 117 -7.22 -8.59 -2.20
CA PHE A 117 -6.79 -8.77 -3.59
C PHE A 117 -7.97 -8.99 -4.52
N SER A 118 -7.98 -8.26 -5.62
CA SER A 118 -8.78 -8.54 -6.81
C SER A 118 -7.80 -8.73 -7.96
N GLN A 119 -7.81 -9.91 -8.57
CA GLN A 119 -6.85 -10.27 -9.61
C GLN A 119 -7.58 -10.63 -10.91
N GLU A 120 -7.00 -10.25 -12.04
CA GLU A 120 -7.51 -10.61 -13.36
C GLU A 120 -7.67 -12.13 -13.48
N SER A 121 -8.89 -12.53 -13.86
CA SER A 121 -9.30 -13.93 -13.94
C SER A 121 -8.98 -14.49 -15.31
N LEU A 122 -7.97 -15.38 -15.37
CA LEU A 122 -7.65 -16.15 -16.58
C LEU A 122 -8.71 -17.20 -16.93
N ARG A 123 -9.77 -17.36 -16.11
CA ARG A 123 -10.95 -18.15 -16.47
C ARG A 123 -11.96 -17.37 -17.31
N PHE A 124 -11.84 -16.04 -17.34
CA PHE A 124 -12.82 -15.15 -17.97
C PHE A 124 -12.18 -14.24 -19.03
N VAL A 125 -11.02 -13.66 -18.73
CA VAL A 125 -10.28 -12.80 -19.66
C VAL A 125 -9.53 -13.68 -20.65
N ARG A 126 -9.81 -13.50 -21.95
CA ARG A 126 -9.08 -14.15 -23.04
C ARG A 126 -7.70 -13.54 -23.17
N LEU A 127 -6.70 -14.36 -23.44
CA LEU A 127 -5.30 -13.97 -23.50
C LEU A 127 -4.87 -13.74 -24.95
N THR A 128 -5.56 -12.85 -25.65
CA THR A 128 -5.32 -12.57 -27.09
C THR A 128 -4.17 -11.59 -27.33
N ASP A 129 -3.78 -10.81 -26.32
CA ASP A 129 -2.64 -9.88 -26.36
C ASP A 129 -1.96 -9.89 -24.98
N ILE A 130 -1.15 -10.92 -24.71
CA ILE A 130 -0.48 -11.06 -23.41
C ILE A 130 0.77 -10.19 -23.40
N GLY A 131 0.78 -9.20 -22.50
CA GLY A 131 2.00 -8.53 -22.08
C GLY A 131 2.92 -9.51 -21.36
N PHE A 132 4.14 -9.72 -21.87
CA PHE A 132 5.11 -10.62 -21.26
C PHE A 132 6.28 -9.85 -20.63
N TRP A 133 6.50 -10.05 -19.34
CA TRP A 133 7.67 -9.52 -18.64
C TRP A 133 8.82 -10.51 -18.73
N ILE A 134 9.97 -10.07 -19.27
CA ILE A 134 11.19 -10.88 -19.37
C ILE A 134 12.07 -10.64 -18.13
N PRO A 135 12.37 -11.69 -17.32
CA PRO A 135 13.30 -11.60 -16.20
C PRO A 135 14.68 -11.05 -16.60
N GLN A 136 15.30 -10.24 -15.73
CA GLN A 136 16.59 -9.61 -16.03
C GLN A 136 17.71 -10.64 -16.28
N ILE A 137 17.72 -11.75 -15.54
CA ILE A 137 18.68 -12.84 -15.75
C ILE A 137 18.64 -13.43 -17.16
N LEU A 138 17.51 -13.29 -17.87
CA LEU A 138 17.39 -13.74 -19.25
C LEU A 138 17.90 -12.71 -20.27
N LYS A 139 18.08 -11.45 -19.85
CA LYS A 139 18.53 -10.33 -20.68
C LYS A 139 20.04 -10.08 -20.60
N ASP A 140 20.72 -10.68 -19.63
CA ASP A 140 22.19 -10.55 -19.48
C ASP A 140 22.91 -11.18 -20.69
N GLU A 141 23.94 -10.49 -21.19
CA GLU A 141 24.68 -10.86 -22.41
C GLU A 141 25.36 -12.24 -22.35
N ASP A 142 25.60 -12.74 -21.13
CA ASP A 142 26.20 -14.05 -20.86
C ASP A 142 25.17 -15.20 -20.87
N ASN A 143 23.87 -14.92 -20.97
CA ASN A 143 22.83 -15.94 -21.03
C ASN A 143 22.75 -16.53 -22.45
N GLU A 144 23.49 -17.62 -22.69
CA GLU A 144 23.43 -18.52 -23.84
C GLU A 144 22.49 -18.08 -24.98
N LYS A 145 23.00 -17.20 -25.86
CA LYS A 145 22.50 -16.94 -27.23
C LYS A 145 21.01 -16.59 -27.39
N GLY A 146 20.32 -16.15 -26.33
CA GLY A 146 18.90 -15.79 -26.41
C GLY A 146 17.94 -16.96 -26.63
N GLU A 147 18.38 -18.21 -26.47
CA GLU A 147 17.56 -19.41 -26.68
C GLU A 147 16.36 -19.45 -25.71
N GLY A 148 16.55 -19.07 -24.45
CA GLY A 148 15.48 -19.00 -23.46
C GLY A 148 14.39 -17.96 -23.82
N ILE A 149 14.79 -16.80 -24.34
CA ILE A 149 13.83 -15.79 -24.82
C ILE A 149 13.09 -16.30 -26.07
N ALA A 150 13.78 -17.00 -26.97
CA ALA A 150 13.16 -17.58 -28.16
C ALA A 150 12.12 -18.65 -27.81
N LEU A 151 12.44 -19.57 -26.89
CA LEU A 151 11.52 -20.59 -26.41
C LEU A 151 10.28 -20.00 -25.73
N ILE A 152 10.46 -18.94 -24.94
CA ILE A 152 9.34 -18.21 -24.32
C ILE A 152 8.45 -17.58 -25.39
N LYS A 153 9.04 -16.93 -26.40
CA LYS A 153 8.29 -16.32 -27.50
C LYS A 153 7.46 -17.37 -28.24
N GLU A 154 8.07 -18.47 -28.64
CA GLU A 154 7.40 -19.58 -29.33
C GLU A 154 6.24 -20.15 -28.51
N ALA A 155 6.47 -20.37 -27.20
CA ALA A 155 5.42 -20.87 -26.31
C ALA A 155 4.24 -19.90 -26.18
N VAL A 156 4.50 -18.59 -26.09
CA VAL A 156 3.44 -17.57 -26.02
C VAL A 156 2.67 -17.49 -27.32
N GLU A 157 3.35 -17.46 -28.47
CA GLU A 157 2.71 -17.41 -29.80
C GLU A 157 1.84 -18.66 -30.04
N TYR A 158 2.31 -19.84 -29.65
CA TYR A 158 1.51 -21.06 -29.69
C TYR A 158 0.26 -20.95 -28.81
N LEU A 159 0.40 -20.49 -27.55
CA LEU A 159 -0.73 -20.30 -26.64
C LEU A 159 -1.75 -19.27 -27.14
N GLU A 160 -1.30 -18.19 -27.79
CA GLU A 160 -2.17 -17.21 -28.44
C GLU A 160 -2.96 -17.85 -29.59
N SER A 161 -2.32 -18.73 -30.39
CA SER A 161 -2.96 -19.39 -31.54
C SER A 161 -4.05 -20.41 -31.21
N VAL A 162 -4.00 -21.05 -30.03
CA VAL A 162 -4.93 -22.13 -29.65
C VAL A 162 -6.14 -21.66 -28.84
N GLN A 163 -6.29 -20.35 -28.64
CA GLN A 163 -7.33 -19.73 -27.80
C GLN A 163 -8.59 -19.27 -28.57
N GLU A 164 -8.83 -19.80 -29.77
CA GLU A 164 -10.05 -19.53 -30.58
C GLU A 164 -11.37 -19.71 -29.78
#